data_AF-A0A8J4UT63-F1
#
_entry.id   AF-A0A8J4UT63-F1
#
_cell.length_a   1.000
_cell.length_b   1.000
_cell.length_c   1.000
_cell.angle_alpha   90.00
_cell.angle_beta   90.00
_cell.angle_gamma   90.00
#
_symmetry.space_group_name_H-M   'P 1'
#
loop_
_entity.id
_entity.type
_entity.pdbx_description
1 polymer ?
#
loop_
_entity_poly.entity_id
_entity_poly.type
_entity_poly.pdbx_seq_one_letter_code
_entity_poly.pdbx_strand_id
1 'polypeptide(L)'
;CKGPLGEPMPAGSTWESNCQICTCNNQTLTEECGPKPLAPPPKCSPGSILTSDCCNNSICVEKICEYNGKKYKAGDTWRDPKSPCATFRCTTEGTEIEKTVCPQQLCPEELRVWDQDHCCYSCNTTCGVRLSKITVENCTPEVTLPICEGNCALGSL
;
A
#
# COMPACT_ATOMS: atom_id res chain seq x y z
N CYS A 1 37.43 -34.42 -17.80
CA CYS A 1 36.65 -34.28 -16.55
C CYS A 1 35.17 -34.58 -16.83
N LYS A 2 34.29 -34.54 -15.81
CA LYS A 2 32.84 -34.73 -15.99
C LYS A 2 32.12 -33.40 -15.73
N GLY A 3 31.19 -33.04 -16.60
CA GLY A 3 30.35 -31.86 -16.47
C GLY A 3 29.19 -32.08 -15.48
N PRO A 4 28.34 -31.07 -15.29
CA PRO A 4 27.26 -31.09 -14.31
C PRO A 4 26.20 -32.17 -14.57
N LEU A 5 26.06 -32.66 -15.81
CA LEU A 5 25.18 -33.76 -16.18
C LEU A 5 25.93 -35.09 -16.41
N GLY A 6 27.22 -35.14 -16.06
CA GLY A 6 28.09 -36.31 -16.24
C GLY A 6 28.72 -36.42 -17.63
N GLU A 7 28.54 -35.40 -18.48
CA GLU A 7 29.09 -35.33 -19.84
C GLU A 7 30.63 -35.18 -19.83
N PRO A 8 31.35 -35.69 -20.84
CA PRO A 8 32.79 -35.51 -20.93
C PRO A 8 33.13 -34.03 -21.20
N MET A 9 33.95 -33.44 -20.32
CA MET A 9 34.42 -32.06 -20.46
C MET A 9 35.90 -32.02 -20.87
N PRO A 10 36.28 -31.19 -21.87
CA PRO A 10 37.64 -31.09 -22.36
C PRO A 10 38.57 -30.43 -21.34
N ALA A 11 39.87 -30.68 -21.46
CA ALA A 11 40.88 -30.06 -20.62
C ALA A 11 40.85 -28.52 -20.79
N GLY A 12 40.91 -27.78 -19.68
CA GLY A 12 40.82 -26.32 -19.67
C GLY A 12 39.40 -25.74 -19.69
N SER A 13 38.34 -26.54 -19.81
CA SER A 13 36.96 -26.04 -19.74
C SER A 13 36.57 -25.65 -18.31
N THR A 14 35.72 -24.62 -18.19
CA THR A 14 35.13 -24.17 -16.93
C THR A 14 33.60 -24.21 -17.02
N TRP A 15 32.94 -24.65 -15.95
CA TRP A 15 31.48 -24.74 -15.87
C TRP A 15 30.97 -24.46 -14.45
N GLU A 16 29.66 -24.21 -14.34
CA GLU A 16 28.98 -24.08 -13.05
C GLU A 16 28.32 -25.42 -12.68
N SER A 17 28.59 -25.89 -11.45
CA SER A 17 28.00 -27.11 -10.89
C SER A 17 27.76 -26.90 -9.41
N ASN A 18 26.55 -27.20 -8.91
CA ASN A 18 26.19 -27.05 -7.50
C ASN A 18 26.61 -25.70 -6.88
N CYS A 19 26.37 -24.59 -7.59
CA CYS A 19 26.73 -23.22 -7.18
C CYS A 19 28.25 -22.95 -7.05
N GLN A 20 29.09 -23.83 -7.58
CA GLN A 20 30.54 -23.71 -7.63
C GLN A 20 31.02 -23.54 -9.07
N ILE A 21 32.16 -22.90 -9.24
CA ILE A 21 32.86 -22.88 -10.53
C ILE A 21 33.86 -24.03 -10.52
N CYS A 22 33.66 -24.97 -11.43
CA CYS A 22 34.52 -26.12 -11.64
C CYS A 22 35.34 -25.92 -12.91
N THR A 23 36.61 -26.31 -12.87
CA THR A 23 37.51 -26.28 -14.02
C THR A 23 38.18 -27.64 -14.19
N CYS A 24 38.31 -28.08 -15.44
CA CYS A 24 39.11 -29.25 -15.76
C CYS A 24 40.57 -28.85 -15.90
N ASN A 25 41.41 -29.24 -14.95
CA ASN A 25 42.83 -28.87 -14.95
C ASN A 25 43.52 -29.45 -16.21
N ASN A 26 44.24 -28.58 -16.94
CA ASN A 26 44.83 -28.93 -18.22
C ASN A 26 46.05 -29.86 -18.10
N GLN A 27 46.64 -29.97 -16.91
CA GLN A 27 47.81 -30.81 -16.64
C GLN A 27 47.43 -32.14 -15.97
N THR A 28 46.62 -32.07 -14.91
CA THR A 28 46.26 -33.26 -14.10
C THR A 28 45.03 -33.98 -14.64
N LEU A 29 44.26 -33.36 -15.54
CA LEU A 29 42.97 -33.85 -16.05
C LEU A 29 41.95 -34.14 -14.93
N THR A 30 42.14 -33.53 -13.76
CA THR A 30 41.24 -33.60 -12.61
C THR A 30 40.28 -32.42 -12.59
N GLU A 31 39.12 -32.64 -11.99
CA GLU A 31 38.14 -31.58 -11.73
C GLU A 31 38.53 -30.83 -10.45
N GLU A 32 38.56 -29.51 -10.53
CA GLU A 32 38.82 -28.61 -9.41
C GLU A 32 37.65 -27.63 -9.30
N CYS A 33 36.93 -27.67 -8.18
CA CYS A 33 35.78 -26.81 -7.92
C CYS A 33 36.07 -25.84 -6.78
N GLY A 34 35.68 -24.59 -6.98
CA GLY A 34 35.83 -23.52 -6.00
C GLY A 34 34.57 -22.67 -5.85
N PRO A 35 34.47 -21.89 -4.77
CA PRO A 35 33.35 -20.96 -4.60
C PRO A 35 33.31 -19.96 -5.76
N LYS A 36 32.10 -19.69 -6.24
CA LYS A 36 31.87 -18.66 -7.25
C LYS A 36 32.28 -17.29 -6.68
N PRO A 37 33.04 -16.46 -7.41
CA PRO A 37 33.34 -15.11 -6.99
C PRO A 37 32.04 -14.33 -6.74
N LEU A 38 31.96 -13.65 -5.58
CA LEU A 38 30.80 -12.82 -5.24
C LEU A 38 30.75 -11.61 -6.18
N ALA A 39 29.74 -11.58 -7.04
CA ALA A 39 29.41 -10.38 -7.80
C ALA A 39 28.71 -9.36 -6.87
N PRO A 40 28.91 -8.05 -7.09
CA PRO A 40 28.13 -7.03 -6.37
C PRO A 40 26.63 -7.20 -6.66
N PRO A 41 25.76 -6.92 -5.67
CA PRO A 41 24.32 -7.06 -5.87
C PRO A 41 23.82 -6.16 -7.00
N PRO A 42 22.91 -6.65 -7.87
CA PRO A 42 22.32 -5.82 -8.91
C PRO A 42 21.45 -4.71 -8.30
N LYS A 43 21.35 -3.59 -9.02
CA LYS A 43 20.35 -2.55 -8.72
C LYS A 43 19.02 -2.95 -9.36
N CYS A 44 17.99 -3.17 -8.55
CA CYS A 44 16.67 -3.56 -9.04
C CYS A 44 15.91 -2.37 -9.64
N SER A 45 15.09 -2.66 -10.65
CA SER A 45 14.15 -1.70 -11.22
C SER A 45 13.07 -1.30 -10.20
N PRO A 46 12.41 -0.14 -10.37
CA PRO A 46 11.26 0.23 -9.56
C PRO A 46 10.20 -0.88 -9.56
N GLY A 47 9.68 -1.23 -8.39
CA GLY A 47 8.70 -2.30 -8.23
C GLY A 47 9.28 -3.72 -8.17
N SER A 48 10.61 -3.87 -8.20
CA SER A 48 11.30 -5.14 -7.92
C SER A 48 12.04 -5.08 -6.59
N ILE A 49 12.20 -6.23 -5.95
CA ILE A 49 12.95 -6.39 -4.69
C ILE A 49 14.18 -7.29 -4.90
N LEU A 50 15.23 -6.99 -4.16
CA LEU A 50 16.43 -7.81 -4.13
C LEU A 50 16.17 -9.05 -3.27
N THR A 51 16.44 -10.23 -3.81
CA THR A 51 16.32 -11.51 -3.10
C THR A 51 17.50 -12.41 -3.46
N SER A 52 17.59 -13.57 -2.81
CA SER A 52 18.63 -14.57 -3.05
C SER A 52 18.04 -15.77 -3.80
N ASP A 53 18.74 -16.25 -4.82
CA ASP A 53 18.43 -17.53 -5.45
C ASP A 53 18.92 -18.72 -4.59
N CYS A 54 18.74 -19.94 -5.09
CA CYS A 54 19.20 -21.17 -4.40
C CYS A 54 20.73 -21.25 -4.22
N CYS A 55 21.49 -20.44 -4.94
CA CYS A 55 22.94 -20.35 -4.87
C CYS A 55 23.42 -19.10 -4.10
N ASN A 56 22.53 -18.42 -3.38
CA ASN A 56 22.78 -17.15 -2.68
C ASN A 56 23.23 -16.00 -3.60
N ASN A 57 23.01 -16.11 -4.92
CA ASN A 57 23.22 -14.98 -5.81
C ASN A 57 22.09 -13.97 -5.59
N SER A 58 22.45 -12.69 -5.52
CA SER A 58 21.47 -11.62 -5.42
C SER A 58 20.78 -11.41 -6.77
N ILE A 59 19.46 -11.59 -6.81
CA ILE A 59 18.61 -11.43 -7.98
C ILE A 59 17.49 -10.43 -7.71
N CYS A 60 16.95 -9.84 -8.76
CA CYS A 60 15.79 -8.96 -8.68
C CYS A 60 14.53 -9.72 -9.09
N VAL A 61 13.50 -9.67 -8.24
CA VAL A 61 12.19 -10.27 -8.52
C VAL A 61 11.11 -9.22 -8.41
N GLU A 62 10.11 -9.29 -9.29
CA GLU A 62 8.96 -8.36 -9.26
C GLU A 62 8.21 -8.51 -7.92
N LYS A 63 7.93 -7.37 -7.29
CA LYS A 63 7.06 -7.35 -6.11
C LYS A 63 5.62 -7.50 -6.53
N ILE A 64 4.96 -8.48 -5.92
CA ILE A 64 3.53 -8.75 -6.10
C ILE A 64 2.86 -8.67 -4.73
N CYS A 65 1.80 -7.88 -4.65
CA CYS A 65 0.89 -7.87 -3.51
C CYS A 65 -0.32 -8.75 -3.83
N GLU A 66 -0.78 -9.54 -2.86
CA GLU A 66 -1.99 -10.34 -2.98
C GLU A 66 -3.08 -9.80 -2.05
N TYR A 67 -4.24 -9.50 -2.62
CA TYR A 67 -5.40 -9.01 -1.89
C TYR A 67 -6.67 -9.64 -2.43
N ASN A 68 -7.44 -10.32 -1.56
CA ASN A 68 -8.65 -11.07 -1.90
C ASN A 68 -8.45 -12.03 -3.09
N GLY A 69 -7.30 -12.73 -3.15
CA GLY A 69 -6.96 -13.68 -4.22
C GLY A 69 -6.56 -13.04 -5.55
N LYS A 70 -6.53 -11.71 -5.65
CA LYS A 70 -6.03 -10.98 -6.82
C LYS A 70 -4.61 -10.48 -6.57
N LYS A 71 -3.78 -10.60 -7.61
CA LYS A 71 -2.38 -10.16 -7.60
C LYS A 71 -2.26 -8.77 -8.20
N TYR A 72 -1.48 -7.91 -7.55
CA TYR A 72 -1.22 -6.52 -7.92
C TYR A 72 0.29 -6.32 -8.02
N LYS A 73 0.75 -5.63 -9.06
CA LYS A 73 2.15 -5.26 -9.21
C LYS A 73 2.47 -4.06 -8.33
N ALA A 74 3.73 -3.92 -7.92
CA ALA A 74 4.16 -2.71 -7.23
C ALA A 74 3.91 -1.46 -8.09
N GLY A 75 3.28 -0.45 -7.48
CA GLY A 75 2.76 0.75 -8.14
C GLY A 75 1.25 0.70 -8.40
N ASP A 76 0.63 -0.48 -8.43
CA ASP A 76 -0.81 -0.59 -8.63
C ASP A 76 -1.58 -0.01 -7.44
N THR A 77 -2.67 0.70 -7.77
CA THR A 77 -3.63 1.25 -6.80
C THR A 77 -5.01 0.67 -7.06
N TRP A 78 -5.75 0.28 -6.02
CA TRP A 78 -7.11 -0.24 -6.14
C TRP A 78 -8.02 0.18 -4.98
N ARG A 79 -9.32 -0.01 -5.15
CA ARG A 79 -10.34 0.16 -4.11
C ARG A 79 -11.08 -1.17 -3.90
N ASP A 80 -11.48 -1.44 -2.66
CA ASP A 80 -12.34 -2.58 -2.32
C ASP A 80 -13.77 -2.07 -2.08
N PRO A 81 -14.80 -2.58 -2.79
CA PRO A 81 -16.19 -2.28 -2.51
C PRO A 81 -16.62 -2.55 -1.05
N LYS A 82 -15.96 -3.48 -0.35
CA LYS A 82 -16.20 -3.75 1.09
C LYS A 82 -15.57 -2.71 2.01
N SER A 83 -14.69 -1.86 1.49
CA SER A 83 -14.00 -0.80 2.23
C SER A 83 -13.92 0.45 1.34
N PRO A 84 -15.06 1.10 1.06
CA PRO A 84 -15.15 2.21 0.11
C PRO A 84 -14.31 3.43 0.52
N CYS A 85 -14.05 3.56 1.82
CA CYS A 85 -13.29 4.67 2.41
C CYS A 85 -11.80 4.36 2.55
N ALA A 86 -11.32 3.33 1.87
CA ALA A 86 -9.92 2.96 1.85
C ALA A 86 -9.43 2.79 0.41
N THR A 87 -8.27 3.35 0.13
CA THR A 87 -7.51 3.13 -1.08
C THR A 87 -6.30 2.27 -0.75
N PHE A 88 -6.07 1.26 -1.56
CA PHE A 88 -4.99 0.30 -1.38
C PHE A 88 -3.93 0.53 -2.44
N ARG A 89 -2.66 0.44 -2.06
CA ARG A 89 -1.53 0.60 -2.98
C ARG A 89 -0.50 -0.48 -2.74
N CYS A 90 -0.04 -1.14 -3.79
CA CYS A 90 1.06 -2.09 -3.68
C CYS A 90 2.39 -1.35 -3.74
N THR A 91 3.19 -1.46 -2.70
CA THR A 91 4.55 -0.91 -2.61
C THR A 91 5.56 -2.04 -2.52
N THR A 92 6.85 -1.70 -2.58
CA THR A 92 7.96 -2.65 -2.43
C THR A 92 7.92 -3.37 -1.08
N GLU A 93 7.41 -2.70 -0.04
CA GLU A 93 7.28 -3.25 1.30
C GLU A 93 6.04 -4.15 1.42
N GLY A 94 4.91 -3.76 0.84
CA GLY A 94 3.68 -4.56 0.90
C GLY A 94 2.46 -3.80 0.40
N THR A 95 1.28 -4.19 0.87
CA THR A 95 0.07 -3.41 0.60
C THR A 95 -0.05 -2.29 1.63
N GLU A 96 0.04 -1.05 1.18
CA GLU A 96 -0.31 0.12 1.97
C GLU A 96 -1.80 0.42 1.85
N ILE A 97 -2.38 0.90 2.95
CA ILE A 97 -3.79 1.24 3.04
C ILE A 97 -3.90 2.69 3.47
N GLU A 98 -4.46 3.50 2.59
CA GLU A 98 -4.75 4.90 2.84
C GLU A 98 -6.24 5.05 3.13
N LYS A 99 -6.59 5.45 4.35
CA LYS A 99 -7.97 5.67 4.76
C LYS A 99 -8.36 7.12 4.52
N THR A 100 -9.56 7.34 3.98
CA THR A 100 -10.14 8.67 3.86
C THR A 100 -10.30 9.29 5.24
N VAL A 101 -9.75 10.50 5.43
CA VAL A 101 -9.90 11.28 6.66
C VAL A 101 -11.01 12.30 6.47
N CYS A 102 -12.04 12.22 7.28
CA CYS A 102 -13.18 13.14 7.21
C CYS A 102 -13.00 14.35 8.13
N PRO A 103 -13.53 15.53 7.74
CA PRO A 103 -13.54 16.70 8.62
C PRO A 103 -14.40 16.44 9.87
N GLN A 104 -13.91 16.89 11.03
CA GLN A 104 -14.69 16.84 12.27
C GLN A 104 -15.78 17.92 12.26
N GLN A 105 -17.04 17.49 12.24
CA GLN A 105 -18.20 18.37 12.28
C GLN A 105 -19.26 17.74 13.19
N LEU A 106 -20.15 18.56 13.76
CA LEU A 106 -21.26 18.08 14.58
C LEU A 106 -22.54 18.75 14.08
N CYS A 107 -23.47 17.94 13.55
CA CYS A 107 -24.82 18.39 13.20
C CYS A 107 -25.83 17.25 13.31
N PRO A 108 -27.13 17.60 13.44
CA PRO A 108 -28.23 16.65 13.38
C PRO A 108 -28.19 15.78 12.11
N GLU A 109 -28.69 14.55 12.20
CA GLU A 109 -28.58 13.56 11.12
C GLU A 109 -29.31 14.01 9.85
N GLU A 110 -30.41 14.73 10.00
CA GLU A 110 -31.23 15.31 8.94
C GLU A 110 -30.51 16.39 8.12
N LEU A 111 -29.45 16.98 8.66
CA LEU A 111 -28.64 18.00 7.98
C LEU A 111 -27.36 17.42 7.36
N ARG A 112 -27.12 16.11 7.50
CA ARG A 112 -25.92 15.46 6.95
C ARG A 112 -26.08 15.21 5.46
N VAL A 113 -25.12 15.69 4.69
CA VAL A 113 -24.98 15.44 3.26
C VAL A 113 -23.74 14.56 3.08
N TRP A 114 -23.97 13.31 2.69
CA TRP A 114 -22.93 12.32 2.46
C TRP A 114 -22.26 12.52 1.10
N ASP A 115 -20.97 12.15 1.02
CA ASP A 115 -20.28 11.99 -0.24
C ASP A 115 -20.82 10.78 -1.03
N GLN A 116 -20.35 10.63 -2.28
CA GLN A 116 -20.80 9.56 -3.18
C GLN A 116 -20.57 8.16 -2.58
N ASP A 117 -19.45 7.97 -1.87
CA ASP A 117 -19.01 6.68 -1.34
C ASP A 117 -19.50 6.45 0.12
N HIS A 118 -20.31 7.38 0.67
CA HIS A 118 -20.80 7.44 2.05
C HIS A 118 -19.70 7.33 3.11
N CYS A 119 -18.54 7.92 2.82
CA CYS A 119 -17.38 7.91 3.70
C CYS A 119 -17.37 9.09 4.64
N CYS A 120 -17.57 10.28 4.08
CA CYS A 120 -17.63 11.52 4.83
C CYS A 120 -18.99 12.16 4.66
N TYR A 121 -19.44 12.84 5.71
CA TYR A 121 -20.55 13.75 5.62
C TYR A 121 -20.08 15.19 5.80
N SER A 122 -20.85 16.09 5.21
CA SER A 122 -20.78 17.52 5.45
C SER A 122 -22.13 17.97 6.00
N CYS A 123 -22.13 18.97 6.87
CA CYS A 123 -23.37 19.57 7.32
C CYS A 123 -23.89 20.56 6.26
N ASN A 124 -25.16 20.44 5.87
CA ASN A 124 -25.84 21.44 5.06
C ASN A 124 -26.09 22.69 5.92
N THR A 125 -25.07 23.53 6.05
CA THR A 125 -25.11 24.74 6.89
C THR A 125 -25.62 25.91 6.08
N THR A 126 -26.92 25.93 5.79
CA THR A 126 -27.57 27.23 5.57
C THR A 126 -27.75 27.83 6.97
N CYS A 127 -26.91 28.80 7.37
CA CYS A 127 -27.14 29.52 8.63
C CYS A 127 -28.51 30.20 8.51
N GLY A 128 -29.46 29.71 9.28
CA GLY A 128 -30.86 30.09 9.22
C GLY A 128 -31.34 30.55 10.59
N VAL A 129 -32.18 31.58 10.60
CA VAL A 129 -32.86 32.01 11.82
C VAL A 129 -34.18 31.25 11.90
N ARG A 130 -34.35 30.44 12.95
CA ARG A 130 -35.62 29.78 13.23
C ARG A 130 -36.28 30.44 14.44
N LEU A 131 -37.59 30.67 14.36
CA LEU A 131 -38.38 31.18 15.48
C LEU A 131 -38.81 30.01 16.38
N SER A 132 -38.34 30.00 17.62
CA SER A 132 -38.78 29.05 18.64
C SER A 132 -39.65 29.71 19.70
N LYS A 133 -40.69 28.98 20.12
CA LYS A 133 -41.54 29.37 21.24
C LYS A 133 -40.87 28.94 22.54
N ILE A 134 -40.56 29.90 23.39
CA ILE A 134 -40.00 29.63 24.72
C ILE A 134 -41.06 29.99 25.75
N THR A 135 -41.40 29.02 26.57
CA THR A 135 -42.18 29.19 27.80
C THR A 135 -41.22 29.34 28.96
N VAL A 136 -41.21 30.51 29.60
CA VAL A 136 -40.47 30.75 30.84
C VAL A 136 -41.35 30.27 31.99
N GLU A 137 -40.82 29.39 32.85
CA GLU A 137 -41.57 28.93 34.03
C GLU A 137 -42.02 30.13 34.88
N ASN A 138 -43.30 30.14 35.28
CA ASN A 138 -43.99 31.25 35.96
C ASN A 138 -44.22 32.53 35.15
N CYS A 139 -44.10 32.50 33.82
CA CYS A 139 -44.52 33.59 32.94
C CYS A 139 -45.60 33.11 31.95
N THR A 140 -46.74 33.82 31.90
CA THR A 140 -47.87 33.50 31.02
C THR A 140 -47.67 33.79 29.52
N PRO A 141 -46.84 34.74 29.06
CA PRO A 141 -46.70 34.97 27.63
C PRO A 141 -45.72 33.97 26.98
N GLU A 142 -46.14 33.32 25.88
CA GLU A 142 -45.25 32.60 24.97
C GLU A 142 -44.40 33.63 24.20
N VAL A 143 -43.09 33.61 24.39
CA VAL A 143 -42.18 34.50 23.66
C VAL A 143 -41.59 33.75 22.48
N THR A 144 -41.63 34.37 21.30
CA THR A 144 -41.01 33.81 20.10
C THR A 144 -39.62 34.41 19.94
N LEU A 145 -38.59 33.59 20.06
CA LEU A 145 -37.18 34.01 19.98
C LEU A 145 -36.51 33.42 18.74
N PRO A 146 -35.73 34.23 17.98
CA PRO A 146 -34.88 33.72 16.93
C PRO A 146 -33.73 32.92 17.53
N ILE A 147 -33.65 31.65 17.17
CA ILE A 147 -32.51 30.79 17.45
C ILE A 147 -31.76 30.54 16.14
N CYS A 148 -30.43 30.60 16.21
CA CYS A 148 -29.58 30.25 15.10
C CYS A 148 -29.55 28.72 14.95
N GLU A 149 -29.83 28.25 13.75
CA GLU A 149 -29.76 26.84 13.38
C GLU A 149 -28.66 26.65 12.33
N GLY A 150 -27.80 25.65 12.54
CA GLY A 150 -26.61 25.40 11.73
C GLY A 150 -25.31 25.96 12.33
N ASN A 151 -24.23 25.95 11.55
CA ASN A 151 -22.90 26.37 12.00
C ASN A 151 -22.69 27.86 11.69
N CYS A 152 -23.24 28.73 12.53
CA CYS A 152 -23.08 30.17 12.40
C CYS A 152 -21.79 30.60 13.12
N ALA A 153 -20.84 31.18 12.38
CA ALA A 153 -19.67 31.80 12.99
C ALA A 153 -20.11 32.99 13.85
N LEU A 154 -19.54 33.14 15.05
CA LEU A 154 -19.58 34.41 15.78
C LEU A 154 -18.81 35.42 14.93
N GLY A 155 -19.52 36.23 14.14
CA GLY A 155 -18.92 37.36 13.46
C GLY A 155 -18.31 38.27 14.50
N SER A 156 -16.99 38.48 14.42
CA SER A 156 -16.29 39.47 15.24
C SER A 156 -16.92 40.84 14.97
N LEU A 157 -17.51 41.43 16.01
CA LEU A 157 -17.90 42.84 16.07
C LEU A 157 -16.67 43.74 16.13
#